data_AF-A0A0D2UQH9-F1
#
_entry.id   AF-A0A0D2UQH9-F1
#
_cell.length_a   1.000
_cell.length_b   1.000
_cell.length_c   1.000
_cell.angle_alpha   90.00
_cell.angle_beta   90.00
_cell.angle_gamma   90.00
#
_symmetry.space_group_name_H-M   'P 1'
#
loop_
_entity.id
_entity.type
_entity.pdbx_description
1 polymer ?
#
loop_
_entity_poly.entity_id
_entity_poly.type
_entity_poly.pdbx_seq_one_letter_code
_entity_poly.pdbx_strand_id
1 'polypeptide(L)'
;MSRKSSQTSSASSPLLLTADAAASPQTVADAVAQVCQQGYARLPPRGKPSQAHLWTVLAGIVVSEPVQRGVALSLVALATGTKCLGASQLARDGTLVNDSHAEVLARRAFRRALVQDMASGKPRWLEPIQATTAGADAGNHHKDADADADGSHTDASSSENGRPNASHTQWKLKPNLSVHLYVNQAPCGDASIFPLDQMDPSERELAAMVYPGNNNPGSGDVVAHAEVVADQQQLHGEKRAHPTENGEADTHGSSTDASSATGATVKRPRLEFSPAAQDIQRTGAKTVADTRMVLGIAPSTDDNVPAPKLDSHEAGADYHVQGCLRTKPGRGDRTRSMSCSDKIALWSCVGLQGALLSQLIPEPIPLATVVVGELFHLEAMQRAVTLRANTAFNELPSVRRLAPPVLARTTERFVDGRLAKLDLARTRGPGAAEQLQSAPSSIVWFSANPSPVFEVLIQGKKEGANSRVPPHKAQSVLSKAAMLQAVEPLLASSSAQASSSTYFLLKQGAADYTARKHAVLATTPFQDWLRNGQSWEEFAASRENEKS
;
A
#
# COMPACT_ATOMS: atom_id res chain seq x y z
N MET A 1 21.35 42.61 18.47
CA MET A 1 21.42 41.14 18.55
C MET A 1 20.12 40.61 19.15
N SER A 2 19.15 40.21 18.33
CA SER A 2 17.88 39.63 18.84
C SER A 2 17.89 38.12 18.67
N ARG A 3 17.88 37.38 19.79
CA ARG A 3 17.79 35.92 19.79
C ARG A 3 16.39 35.51 19.32
N LYS A 4 16.25 34.99 18.09
CA LYS A 4 15.09 34.17 17.74
C LYS A 4 15.20 32.86 18.51
N SER A 5 14.27 32.61 19.43
CA SER A 5 14.16 31.34 20.14
C SER A 5 13.74 30.24 19.16
N SER A 6 14.70 29.42 18.75
CA SER A 6 14.42 28.20 17.99
C SER A 6 13.71 27.19 18.89
N GLN A 7 12.38 27.17 18.86
CA GLN A 7 11.60 26.06 19.43
C GLN A 7 11.85 24.81 18.60
N THR A 8 12.85 24.02 19.00
CA THR A 8 13.07 22.66 18.52
C THR A 8 12.01 21.74 19.13
N SER A 9 10.76 21.87 18.65
CA SER A 9 9.70 20.94 19.00
C SER A 9 10.05 19.55 18.45
N SER A 10 9.92 18.52 19.29
CA SER A 10 10.25 17.16 18.88
C SER A 10 9.27 16.68 17.81
N ALA A 11 9.74 15.81 16.89
CA ALA A 11 8.96 15.30 15.76
C ALA A 11 7.77 14.38 16.14
N SER A 12 7.39 14.37 17.42
CA SER A 12 6.49 13.40 18.05
C SER A 12 5.26 14.04 18.72
N SER A 13 5.16 15.38 18.77
CA SER A 13 4.00 16.05 19.36
C SER A 13 2.76 15.87 18.47
N PRO A 14 1.61 15.43 19.00
CA PRO A 14 0.39 15.33 18.23
C PRO A 14 -0.15 16.71 17.83
N LEU A 15 -0.83 16.79 16.69
CA LEU A 15 -1.64 17.96 16.34
C LEU A 15 -2.94 17.90 17.15
N LEU A 16 -3.31 18.99 17.83
CA LEU A 16 -4.54 19.07 18.61
C LEU A 16 -5.62 19.82 17.82
N LEU A 17 -6.75 19.16 17.56
CA LEU A 17 -8.00 19.78 17.12
C LEU A 17 -8.87 20.12 18.33
N THR A 18 -9.59 21.25 18.26
CA THR A 18 -10.65 21.57 19.23
C THR A 18 -11.85 20.65 19.04
N ALA A 19 -12.76 20.60 20.03
CA ALA A 19 -13.99 19.82 19.92
C ALA A 19 -14.84 20.26 18.70
N ASP A 20 -15.01 21.57 18.51
CA ASP A 20 -15.78 22.12 17.38
C ASP A 20 -15.15 21.78 16.02
N ALA A 21 -13.82 21.86 15.92
CA ALA A 21 -13.09 21.46 14.71
C ALA A 21 -13.19 19.95 14.44
N ALA A 22 -13.17 19.12 15.49
CA ALA A 22 -13.30 17.67 15.38
C ALA A 22 -14.72 17.20 15.04
N ALA A 23 -15.75 18.03 15.27
CA ALA A 23 -17.13 17.74 14.88
C ALA A 23 -17.36 17.80 13.36
N SER A 24 -16.47 18.44 12.60
CA SER A 24 -16.52 18.54 11.14
C SER A 24 -15.69 17.42 10.48
N PRO A 25 -16.31 16.47 9.75
CA PRO A 25 -15.58 15.40 9.06
C PRO A 25 -14.56 15.92 8.04
N GLN A 26 -14.87 17.05 7.39
CA GLN A 26 -13.97 17.71 6.44
C GLN A 26 -12.72 18.23 7.17
N THR A 27 -12.91 18.93 8.29
CA THR A 27 -11.80 19.49 9.09
C THR A 27 -10.91 18.39 9.67
N VAL A 28 -11.48 17.23 10.05
CA VAL A 28 -10.69 16.05 10.45
C VAL A 28 -9.90 15.49 9.26
N ALA A 29 -10.50 15.40 8.07
CA ALA A 29 -9.81 14.93 6.86
C ALA A 29 -8.62 15.84 6.48
N ASP A 30 -8.83 17.17 6.50
CA ASP A 30 -7.79 18.16 6.21
C ASP A 30 -6.68 18.11 7.26
N ALA A 31 -7.01 18.03 8.55
CA ALA A 31 -6.02 17.89 9.61
C ALA A 31 -5.19 16.59 9.51
N VAL A 32 -5.81 15.47 9.14
CA VAL A 32 -5.11 14.20 8.88
C VAL A 32 -4.13 14.33 7.71
N ALA A 33 -4.53 15.03 6.65
CA ALA A 33 -3.66 15.32 5.51
C ALA A 33 -2.51 16.26 5.89
N GLN A 34 -2.79 17.37 6.60
CA GLN A 34 -1.79 18.30 7.13
C GLN A 34 -0.75 17.59 8.01
N VAL A 35 -1.17 16.71 8.93
CA VAL A 35 -0.26 15.92 9.77
C VAL A 35 0.70 15.08 8.93
N CYS A 36 0.21 14.44 7.87
CA CYS A 36 1.04 13.66 6.94
C CYS A 36 1.99 14.55 6.13
N GLN A 37 1.51 15.66 5.57
CA GLN A 37 2.30 16.57 4.74
C GLN A 37 3.36 17.33 5.54
N GLN A 38 3.05 17.76 6.76
CA GLN A 38 4.04 18.32 7.70
C GLN A 38 5.07 17.27 8.13
N GLY A 39 4.63 16.03 8.37
CA GLY A 39 5.51 14.89 8.61
C GLY A 39 6.51 14.72 7.46
N TYR A 40 6.02 14.70 6.22
CA TYR A 40 6.82 14.65 5.01
C TYR A 40 7.79 15.84 4.89
N ALA A 41 7.31 17.07 5.11
CA ALA A 41 8.10 18.28 5.01
C ALA A 41 9.33 18.23 5.94
N ARG A 42 9.16 17.73 7.17
CA ARG A 42 10.23 17.55 8.16
C ARG A 42 11.26 16.45 7.84
N LEU A 43 10.97 15.54 6.91
CA LEU A 43 11.94 14.49 6.52
C LEU A 43 13.17 15.08 5.82
N PRO A 44 14.34 14.40 5.89
CA PRO A 44 15.51 14.78 5.10
C PRO A 44 15.19 14.96 3.60
N PRO A 45 15.93 15.81 2.86
CA PRO A 45 15.74 15.95 1.41
C PRO A 45 15.99 14.67 0.60
N ARG A 46 16.76 13.73 1.14
CA ARG A 46 17.10 12.46 0.49
C ARG A 46 15.84 11.66 0.15
N GLY A 47 15.73 11.23 -1.11
CA GLY A 47 14.56 10.51 -1.62
C GLY A 47 13.36 11.38 -2.00
N LYS A 48 13.33 12.68 -1.70
CA LYS A 48 12.27 13.59 -2.15
C LYS A 48 12.45 13.94 -3.64
N PRO A 49 11.38 14.24 -4.40
CA PRO A 49 11.47 14.67 -5.81
C PRO A 49 12.10 16.06 -5.97
N SER A 50 13.44 16.14 -5.89
CA SER A 50 14.19 17.40 -6.02
C SER A 50 14.17 17.98 -7.44
N GLN A 51 14.15 17.12 -8.45
CA GLN A 51 14.02 17.52 -9.84
C GLN A 51 12.55 17.84 -10.14
N ALA A 52 12.32 18.98 -10.78
CA ALA A 52 10.96 19.52 -10.86
C ALA A 52 10.07 18.90 -11.95
N HIS A 53 10.58 17.90 -12.68
CA HIS A 53 9.79 16.99 -13.51
C HIS A 53 9.42 15.68 -12.77
N LEU A 54 9.93 15.46 -11.57
CA LEU A 54 9.61 14.29 -10.76
C LEU A 54 8.44 14.57 -9.80
N TRP A 55 7.51 13.63 -9.74
CA TRP A 55 6.37 13.61 -8.82
C TRP A 55 6.33 12.30 -8.00
N THR A 56 5.59 12.26 -6.91
CA THR A 56 5.37 11.03 -6.13
C THR A 56 3.97 10.99 -5.52
N VAL A 57 3.57 9.83 -5.01
CA VAL A 57 2.40 9.70 -4.14
C VAL A 57 2.88 9.67 -2.70
N LEU A 58 2.22 10.40 -1.81
CA LEU A 58 2.38 10.38 -0.36
C LEU A 58 1.19 9.69 0.28
N ALA A 59 1.44 8.77 1.20
CA ALA A 59 0.43 8.18 2.07
C ALA A 59 0.93 8.15 3.52
N GLY A 60 0.00 8.16 4.47
CA GLY A 60 0.31 8.14 5.89
C GLY A 60 -0.78 7.49 6.71
N ILE A 61 -0.41 6.98 7.88
CA ILE A 61 -1.34 6.45 8.87
C ILE A 61 -1.25 7.32 10.12
N VAL A 62 -2.38 7.94 10.44
CA VAL A 62 -2.58 8.83 11.59
C VAL A 62 -3.52 8.11 12.56
N VAL A 63 -3.20 8.18 13.86
CA VAL A 63 -4.10 7.75 14.93
C VAL A 63 -4.72 8.98 15.57
N SER A 64 -6.03 8.99 15.71
CA SER A 64 -6.75 9.99 16.51
C SER A 64 -7.07 9.45 17.90
N GLU A 65 -7.05 10.33 18.89
CA GLU A 65 -7.39 10.07 20.29
C GLU A 65 -8.28 11.21 20.81
N PRO A 66 -9.51 10.94 21.29
CA PRO A 66 -10.31 11.92 22.00
C PRO A 66 -9.62 12.35 23.30
N VAL A 67 -9.52 13.67 23.50
CA VAL A 67 -8.90 14.30 24.67
C VAL A 67 -9.85 15.36 25.25
N GLN A 68 -9.63 15.80 26.49
CA GLN A 68 -10.53 16.71 27.22
C GLN A 68 -10.97 17.98 26.47
N ARG A 69 -10.19 18.45 25.49
CA ARG A 69 -10.48 19.65 24.68
C ARG A 69 -10.52 19.40 23.16
N GLY A 70 -10.83 18.17 22.73
CA GLY A 70 -11.06 17.82 21.33
C GLY A 70 -10.40 16.51 20.93
N VAL A 71 -9.60 16.50 19.86
CA VAL A 71 -8.99 15.30 19.29
C VAL A 71 -7.51 15.51 19.01
N ALA A 72 -6.65 14.64 19.54
CA ALA A 72 -5.23 14.61 19.26
C ALA A 72 -4.93 13.69 18.06
N LEU A 73 -4.20 14.18 17.06
CA LEU A 73 -3.78 13.44 15.86
C LEU A 73 -2.29 13.14 15.90
N SER A 74 -1.93 11.85 15.95
CA SER A 74 -0.55 11.37 15.98
C SER A 74 -0.17 10.69 14.66
N LEU A 75 0.88 11.17 13.99
CA LEU A 75 1.45 10.47 12.84
C LEU A 75 2.19 9.21 13.30
N VAL A 76 1.74 8.04 12.85
CA VAL A 76 2.37 6.74 13.22
C VAL A 76 3.26 6.22 12.11
N ALA A 77 2.84 6.35 10.85
CA ALA A 77 3.61 5.92 9.69
C ALA A 77 3.39 6.84 8.48
N LEU A 78 4.38 6.92 7.60
CA LEU A 78 4.36 7.75 6.42
C LEU A 78 5.23 7.09 5.33
N ALA A 79 4.81 7.15 4.07
CA ALA A 79 5.61 6.66 2.96
C ALA A 79 5.31 7.39 1.65
N THR A 80 6.27 7.37 0.73
CA THR A 80 6.03 7.74 -0.66
C THR A 80 6.36 6.60 -1.62
N GLY A 81 5.78 6.63 -2.82
CA GLY A 81 6.17 5.75 -3.91
C GLY A 81 5.01 5.28 -4.80
N THR A 82 5.37 4.85 -6.01
CA THR A 82 4.44 4.52 -7.11
C THR A 82 4.83 3.26 -7.87
N LYS A 83 5.82 2.50 -7.38
CA LYS A 83 6.48 1.44 -8.15
C LYS A 83 6.27 0.05 -7.54
N CYS A 84 6.21 -0.96 -8.39
CA CYS A 84 6.05 -2.36 -8.02
C CYS A 84 7.07 -3.21 -8.79
N LEU A 85 7.61 -4.24 -8.15
CA LEU A 85 8.51 -5.19 -8.81
C LEU A 85 7.75 -6.09 -9.78
N GLY A 86 8.36 -6.33 -10.95
CA GLY A 86 7.92 -7.38 -11.89
C GLY A 86 8.10 -8.78 -11.30
N ALA A 87 7.52 -9.82 -11.90
CA ALA A 87 7.59 -11.17 -11.36
C ALA A 87 9.02 -11.74 -11.39
N SER A 88 9.80 -11.40 -12.43
CA SER A 88 11.22 -11.74 -12.58
C SER A 88 12.12 -11.17 -11.47
N GLN A 89 11.71 -10.06 -10.85
CA GLN A 89 12.48 -9.30 -9.85
C GLN A 89 12.20 -9.75 -8.41
N LEU A 90 11.28 -10.69 -8.19
CA LEU A 90 10.88 -11.12 -6.85
C LEU A 90 11.91 -12.07 -6.22
N ALA A 91 12.18 -11.90 -4.93
CA ALA A 91 13.01 -12.81 -4.15
C ALA A 91 12.17 -13.75 -3.27
N ARG A 92 12.57 -15.03 -3.18
CA ARG A 92 11.88 -16.05 -2.36
C ARG A 92 12.22 -15.96 -0.86
N ASP A 93 13.38 -15.40 -0.52
CA ASP A 93 13.87 -15.19 0.85
C ASP A 93 13.15 -14.08 1.64
N GLY A 94 12.22 -13.36 1.00
CA GLY A 94 11.45 -12.29 1.63
C GLY A 94 12.23 -11.01 1.92
N THR A 95 13.48 -10.85 1.44
CA THR A 95 14.34 -9.68 1.69
C THR A 95 13.91 -8.44 0.91
N LEU A 96 13.18 -8.60 -0.19
CA LEU A 96 12.68 -7.50 -1.02
C LEU A 96 11.30 -7.00 -0.61
N VAL A 97 11.07 -5.70 -0.82
CA VAL A 97 9.73 -5.10 -0.79
C VAL A 97 9.14 -5.14 -2.20
N ASN A 98 8.24 -6.09 -2.45
CA ASN A 98 7.65 -6.34 -3.78
C ASN A 98 6.81 -5.16 -4.32
N ASP A 99 6.21 -4.38 -3.44
CA ASP A 99 5.25 -3.32 -3.78
C ASP A 99 5.57 -2.09 -2.93
N SER A 100 6.05 -1.06 -3.60
CA SER A 100 6.50 0.22 -3.05
C SER A 100 5.52 1.35 -3.35
N HIS A 101 4.24 1.05 -3.60
CA HIS A 101 3.20 2.07 -3.53
C HIS A 101 3.06 2.62 -2.11
N ALA A 102 2.87 3.94 -2.01
CA ALA A 102 2.83 4.67 -0.76
C ALA A 102 1.87 4.06 0.28
N GLU A 103 0.64 3.69 -0.11
CA GLU A 103 -0.38 3.13 0.80
C GLU A 103 0.06 1.77 1.38
N VAL A 104 0.75 0.97 0.55
CA VAL A 104 1.25 -0.36 0.92
C VAL A 104 2.47 -0.25 1.84
N LEU A 105 3.37 0.70 1.55
CA LEU A 105 4.50 1.01 2.41
C LEU A 105 4.06 1.61 3.75
N ALA A 106 3.10 2.55 3.75
CA ALA A 106 2.54 3.15 4.96
C ALA A 106 1.93 2.09 5.87
N ARG A 107 1.14 1.13 5.33
CA ARG A 107 0.64 -0.01 6.11
C ARG A 107 1.77 -0.90 6.64
N ARG A 108 2.80 -1.22 5.84
CA ARG A 108 3.95 -2.01 6.31
C ARG A 108 4.70 -1.30 7.45
N ALA A 109 4.89 0.01 7.32
CA ALA A 109 5.54 0.88 8.30
C ALA A 109 4.71 1.00 9.59
N PHE A 110 3.39 1.14 9.50
CA PHE A 110 2.48 1.07 10.66
C PHE A 110 2.59 -0.26 11.41
N ARG A 111 2.65 -1.39 10.69
CA ARG A 111 2.88 -2.70 11.31
C ARG A 111 4.24 -2.77 12.02
N ARG A 112 5.30 -2.13 11.49
CA ARG A 112 6.60 -2.04 12.21
C ARG A 112 6.52 -1.11 13.43
N ALA A 113 5.77 -0.02 13.36
CA ALA A 113 5.50 0.86 14.51
C ALA A 113 4.82 0.09 15.65
N LEU A 114 3.77 -0.70 15.36
CA LEU A 114 3.10 -1.54 16.37
C LEU A 114 4.04 -2.57 17.02
N VAL A 115 4.93 -3.19 16.23
CA VAL A 115 5.96 -4.12 16.77
C VAL A 115 6.93 -3.41 17.70
N GLN A 116 7.39 -2.20 17.33
CA GLN A 116 8.21 -1.36 18.20
C GLN A 116 7.45 -0.88 19.45
N ASP A 117 6.15 -0.62 19.33
CA ASP A 117 5.30 -0.20 20.44
C ASP A 117 5.19 -1.28 21.51
N MET A 118 4.86 -2.52 21.10
CA MET A 118 4.84 -3.70 21.98
C MET A 118 6.20 -3.95 22.64
N ALA A 119 7.29 -3.87 21.86
CA ALA A 119 8.65 -4.07 22.37
C ALA A 119 9.14 -2.96 23.32
N SER A 120 8.49 -1.79 23.34
CA SER A 120 8.93 -0.64 24.15
C SER A 120 8.71 -0.77 25.65
N GLY A 121 7.91 -1.75 26.10
CA GLY A 121 7.48 -1.91 27.50
C GLY A 121 6.50 -0.84 27.99
N LYS A 122 6.25 0.24 27.23
CA LYS A 122 5.23 1.26 27.51
C LYS A 122 4.47 1.64 26.22
N PRO A 123 3.63 0.73 25.68
CA PRO A 123 2.99 0.95 24.39
C PRO A 123 2.06 2.16 24.39
N ARG A 124 2.15 2.96 23.32
CA ARG A 124 1.39 4.19 23.10
C ARG A 124 0.00 3.88 22.54
N TRP A 125 -0.10 2.97 21.58
CA TRP A 125 -1.34 2.70 20.83
C TRP A 125 -2.03 1.41 21.26
N LEU A 126 -1.32 0.51 21.94
CA LEU A 126 -1.80 -0.80 22.35
C LEU A 126 -1.96 -0.91 23.87
N GLU A 127 -2.91 -1.73 24.31
CA GLU A 127 -3.04 -2.19 25.69
C GLU A 127 -3.10 -3.73 25.74
N PRO A 128 -2.60 -4.36 26.81
CA PRO A 128 -2.65 -5.81 26.94
C PRO A 128 -4.11 -6.26 27.12
N ILE A 129 -4.46 -7.40 26.53
CA ILE A 129 -5.73 -8.06 26.81
C ILE A 129 -5.61 -8.68 28.19
N GLN A 130 -6.41 -8.20 29.14
CA GLN A 130 -6.47 -8.79 30.48
C GLN A 130 -7.01 -10.21 30.39
N ALA A 131 -6.26 -11.18 30.93
CA ALA A 131 -6.77 -12.53 31.13
C ALA A 131 -7.93 -12.46 32.13
N THR A 132 -9.12 -12.90 31.71
CA THR A 132 -10.27 -13.03 32.59
C THR A 132 -9.99 -14.12 33.61
N THR A 133 -9.72 -13.74 34.86
CA THR A 133 -9.68 -14.69 35.99
C THR A 133 -11.10 -15.19 36.25
N ALA A 134 -11.47 -16.28 35.58
CA ALA A 134 -12.75 -16.93 35.79
C ALA A 134 -12.82 -17.53 37.20
N GLY A 135 -13.72 -17.00 38.03
CA GLY A 135 -14.27 -17.68 39.21
C GLY A 135 -13.28 -18.08 40.30
N ALA A 136 -12.82 -17.09 41.08
CA ALA A 136 -12.20 -17.34 42.39
C ALA A 136 -12.96 -16.60 43.51
N ASP A 137 -14.26 -16.89 43.66
CA ASP A 137 -15.02 -16.53 44.88
C ASP A 137 -16.21 -17.47 45.14
N ALA A 138 -16.52 -17.63 46.43
CA ALA A 138 -17.71 -18.22 47.07
C ALA A 138 -18.13 -19.68 46.71
N GLY A 139 -17.89 -20.62 47.65
CA GLY A 139 -18.43 -21.99 47.57
C GLY A 139 -18.13 -22.93 48.75
N ASN A 140 -17.96 -22.43 49.97
CA ASN A 140 -17.66 -23.26 51.14
C ASN A 140 -18.93 -23.90 51.73
N HIS A 141 -19.20 -25.19 51.47
CA HIS A 141 -20.12 -25.98 52.29
C HIS A 141 -19.75 -27.47 52.42
N HIS A 142 -19.73 -27.89 53.68
CA HIS A 142 -19.85 -29.23 54.28
C HIS A 142 -19.18 -30.46 53.66
N LYS A 143 -18.33 -31.08 54.52
CA LYS A 143 -18.15 -32.52 54.60
C LYS A 143 -19.49 -33.19 54.93
N ASP A 144 -19.72 -34.38 54.37
CA ASP A 144 -20.11 -35.57 55.13
C ASP A 144 -19.59 -36.81 54.37
N ALA A 145 -19.47 -37.94 55.07
CA ALA A 145 -18.91 -39.18 54.54
C ALA A 145 -20.01 -40.25 54.38
N ASP A 146 -19.84 -41.16 53.43
CA ASP A 146 -19.90 -42.62 53.68
C ASP A 146 -19.50 -43.41 52.41
N ALA A 147 -19.47 -44.74 52.52
CA ALA A 147 -18.55 -45.62 51.79
C ALA A 147 -19.17 -46.53 50.70
N ASP A 148 -18.27 -47.34 50.13
CA ASP A 148 -18.45 -48.66 49.49
C ASP A 148 -18.69 -48.80 47.96
N ALA A 149 -17.62 -49.34 47.33
CA ALA A 149 -17.58 -50.48 46.41
C ALA A 149 -18.37 -50.48 45.08
N ASP A 150 -17.66 -50.51 43.94
CA ASP A 150 -17.21 -51.72 43.21
C ASP A 150 -16.66 -51.32 41.81
N GLY A 151 -15.91 -52.20 41.14
CA GLY A 151 -15.10 -51.83 39.98
C GLY A 151 -15.72 -52.09 38.60
N SER A 152 -15.18 -51.42 37.59
CA SER A 152 -14.69 -52.07 36.35
C SER A 152 -14.02 -51.08 35.39
N HIS A 153 -13.15 -51.60 34.52
CA HIS A 153 -12.32 -50.83 33.60
C HIS A 153 -13.10 -50.26 32.41
N THR A 154 -12.82 -49.00 32.07
CA THR A 154 -12.66 -48.57 30.66
C THR A 154 -11.56 -47.52 30.55
N ASP A 155 -10.52 -47.80 29.78
CA ASP A 155 -9.54 -46.79 29.37
C ASP A 155 -10.20 -45.75 28.46
N ALA A 156 -10.22 -44.50 28.90
CA ALA A 156 -10.50 -43.35 28.05
C ALA A 156 -9.48 -42.26 28.39
N SER A 157 -8.42 -42.18 27.59
CA SER A 157 -7.36 -41.18 27.76
C SER A 157 -7.94 -39.78 27.70
N SER A 158 -7.62 -39.00 28.73
CA SER A 158 -8.12 -37.65 28.99
C SER A 158 -8.05 -36.72 27.77
N SER A 159 -9.20 -36.16 27.40
CA SER A 159 -9.30 -35.00 26.53
C SER A 159 -8.78 -33.74 27.26
N GLU A 160 -7.46 -33.59 27.39
CA GLU A 160 -6.81 -32.34 27.85
C GLU A 160 -6.67 -31.29 26.72
N ASN A 161 -7.67 -31.15 25.84
CA ASN A 161 -7.75 -30.05 24.89
C ASN A 161 -8.60 -28.90 25.49
N GLY A 162 -8.00 -28.11 26.39
CA GLY A 162 -8.73 -27.01 27.04
C GLY A 162 -7.94 -26.09 27.98
N ARG A 163 -6.62 -26.24 28.12
CA ARG A 163 -5.80 -25.28 28.88
C ARG A 163 -5.14 -24.28 27.92
N PRO A 164 -5.29 -22.96 28.12
CA PRO A 164 -4.51 -21.99 27.36
C PRO A 164 -3.05 -22.13 27.77
N ASN A 165 -2.22 -22.66 26.88
CA ASN A 165 -0.78 -22.59 27.03
C ASN A 165 -0.41 -21.10 27.17
N ALA A 166 0.41 -20.75 28.17
CA ALA A 166 0.76 -19.36 28.47
C ALA A 166 1.71 -18.77 27.42
N SER A 167 1.19 -18.54 26.21
CA SER A 167 1.92 -18.08 25.03
C SER A 167 1.69 -16.59 24.79
N HIS A 168 2.73 -15.81 25.12
CA HIS A 168 2.93 -14.37 24.86
C HIS A 168 1.82 -13.40 25.31
N THR A 169 2.19 -12.14 25.54
CA THR A 169 1.21 -11.10 25.82
C THR A 169 0.41 -10.80 24.55
N GLN A 170 -0.91 -10.97 24.61
CA GLN A 170 -1.83 -10.50 23.59
C GLN A 170 -2.24 -9.04 23.86
N TRP A 171 -2.47 -8.31 22.78
CA TRP A 171 -2.70 -6.87 22.77
C TRP A 171 -3.95 -6.55 21.95
N LYS A 172 -4.53 -5.39 22.22
CA LYS A 172 -5.56 -4.76 21.39
C LYS A 172 -5.26 -3.27 21.24
N LEU A 173 -5.86 -2.63 20.24
CA LEU A 173 -5.84 -1.17 20.14
C LEU A 173 -6.51 -0.57 21.39
N LYS A 174 -5.93 0.47 21.99
CA LYS A 174 -6.55 1.15 23.12
C LYS A 174 -7.96 1.64 22.77
N PRO A 175 -8.91 1.62 23.73
CA PRO A 175 -10.25 2.13 23.50
C PRO A 175 -10.19 3.61 23.06
N ASN A 176 -11.16 4.02 22.26
CA ASN A 176 -11.30 5.35 21.69
C ASN A 176 -10.26 5.77 20.64
N LEU A 177 -9.23 4.97 20.35
CA LEU A 177 -8.32 5.26 19.22
C LEU A 177 -8.96 4.92 17.88
N SER A 178 -8.85 5.83 16.90
CA SER A 178 -9.25 5.57 15.51
C SER A 178 -8.06 5.68 14.55
N VAL A 179 -7.99 4.80 13.56
CA VAL A 179 -6.88 4.72 12.59
C VAL A 179 -7.33 5.26 11.24
N HIS A 180 -6.66 6.30 10.74
CA HIS A 180 -6.96 6.98 9.48
C HIS A 180 -5.82 6.75 8.48
N LEU A 181 -6.17 6.37 7.25
CA LEU A 181 -5.25 6.34 6.11
C LEU A 181 -5.42 7.62 5.30
N TYR A 182 -4.34 8.36 5.10
CA TYR A 182 -4.24 9.42 4.10
C TYR A 182 -3.53 8.91 2.85
N VAL A 183 -3.99 9.34 1.68
CA VAL A 183 -3.23 9.27 0.42
C VAL A 183 -3.51 10.53 -0.40
N ASN A 184 -2.48 11.15 -0.99
CA ASN A 184 -2.67 12.43 -1.69
C ASN A 184 -3.42 12.32 -3.03
N GLN A 185 -3.66 11.11 -3.53
CA GLN A 185 -4.29 10.84 -4.81
C GLN A 185 -5.13 9.55 -4.70
N ALA A 186 -6.22 9.41 -5.47
CA ALA A 186 -7.03 8.19 -5.45
C ALA A 186 -6.18 6.91 -5.65
N PRO A 187 -6.36 5.87 -4.80
CA PRO A 187 -5.62 4.62 -4.89
C PRO A 187 -5.73 3.96 -6.27
N CYS A 188 -4.63 3.43 -6.79
CA CYS A 188 -4.66 2.75 -8.09
C CYS A 188 -5.58 1.52 -8.08
N GLY A 189 -6.20 1.25 -9.22
CA GLY A 189 -7.26 0.24 -9.38
C GLY A 189 -8.61 0.89 -9.64
N ASP A 190 -9.68 0.24 -9.19
CA ASP A 190 -11.07 0.64 -9.47
C ASP A 190 -11.47 2.00 -8.87
N ALA A 191 -10.82 2.43 -7.79
CA ALA A 191 -11.05 3.76 -7.19
C ALA A 191 -10.65 4.92 -8.13
N SER A 192 -9.78 4.65 -9.10
CA SER A 192 -9.32 5.61 -10.12
C SER A 192 -10.02 5.46 -11.47
N ILE A 193 -11.21 4.84 -11.52
CA ILE A 193 -12.00 4.62 -12.73
C ILE A 193 -13.36 5.31 -12.57
N PHE A 194 -13.50 6.48 -13.17
CA PHE A 194 -14.75 7.23 -13.23
C PHE A 194 -14.70 8.28 -14.36
N PRO A 195 -15.85 8.70 -14.90
CA PRO A 195 -15.92 9.69 -15.97
C PRO A 195 -15.17 10.99 -15.67
N LEU A 196 -14.46 11.54 -16.65
CA LEU A 196 -13.72 12.81 -16.52
C LEU A 196 -14.66 14.00 -16.29
N ASP A 197 -15.90 13.93 -16.77
CA ASP A 197 -16.91 14.98 -16.57
C ASP A 197 -17.43 15.05 -15.11
N GLN A 198 -17.18 14.01 -14.31
CA GLN A 198 -17.46 13.93 -12.87
C GLN A 198 -16.26 14.36 -12.00
N MET A 199 -15.11 14.71 -12.59
CA MET A 199 -13.98 15.31 -11.86
C MET A 199 -14.26 16.74 -11.41
N ASP A 200 -13.58 17.18 -10.35
CA ASP A 200 -13.37 18.61 -10.10
C ASP A 200 -12.82 19.30 -11.36
N PRO A 201 -13.38 20.45 -11.80
CA PRO A 201 -12.95 21.11 -13.03
C PRO A 201 -11.46 21.47 -13.09
N SER A 202 -10.83 21.82 -11.96
CA SER A 202 -9.40 22.15 -11.90
C SER A 202 -8.52 20.89 -12.04
N GLU A 203 -8.96 19.77 -11.49
CA GLU A 203 -8.27 18.48 -11.66
C GLU A 203 -8.44 17.93 -13.08
N ARG A 204 -9.61 18.13 -13.68
CA ARG A 204 -9.95 17.74 -15.04
C ARG A 204 -9.06 18.43 -16.08
N GLU A 205 -8.86 19.75 -15.93
CA GLU A 205 -7.98 20.51 -16.81
C GLU A 205 -6.54 19.98 -16.77
N LEU A 206 -6.02 19.72 -15.56
CA LEU A 206 -4.67 19.16 -15.36
C LEU A 206 -4.57 17.70 -15.86
N ALA A 207 -5.61 16.89 -15.67
CA ALA A 207 -5.64 15.51 -16.19
C ALA A 207 -5.63 15.48 -17.72
N ALA A 208 -6.41 16.35 -18.38
CA ALA A 208 -6.47 16.45 -19.84
C ALA A 208 -5.12 16.82 -20.49
N MET A 209 -4.20 17.46 -19.76
CA MET A 209 -2.83 17.72 -20.23
C MET A 209 -1.99 16.44 -20.42
N VAL A 210 -2.33 15.33 -19.76
CA VAL A 210 -1.60 14.04 -19.88
C VAL A 210 -2.43 12.95 -20.55
N TYR A 211 -3.75 13.15 -20.62
CA TYR A 211 -4.67 12.33 -21.41
C TYR A 211 -5.27 13.21 -22.52
N PRO A 212 -4.49 13.57 -23.57
CA PRO A 212 -5.04 14.27 -24.72
C PRO A 212 -6.11 13.38 -25.38
N GLY A 213 -7.34 13.90 -25.45
CA GLY A 213 -8.51 13.13 -25.90
C GLY A 213 -8.27 12.45 -27.25
N ASN A 214 -8.60 11.16 -27.33
CA ASN A 214 -8.23 10.29 -28.45
C ASN A 214 -9.16 10.48 -29.66
N ASN A 215 -9.17 11.70 -30.23
CA ASN A 215 -9.96 12.06 -31.42
C ASN A 215 -9.29 11.64 -32.74
N ASN A 216 -8.32 10.73 -32.72
CA ASN A 216 -7.62 10.27 -33.92
C ASN A 216 -7.65 8.72 -33.97
N PRO A 217 -8.51 8.10 -34.82
CA PRO A 217 -8.76 6.65 -34.82
C PRO A 217 -7.62 5.82 -35.47
N GLY A 218 -6.39 6.33 -35.46
CA GLY A 218 -5.21 5.70 -36.08
C GLY A 218 -3.94 5.69 -35.22
N SER A 219 -3.96 6.25 -34.01
CA SER A 219 -2.81 6.22 -33.09
C SER A 219 -2.99 5.15 -32.00
N GLY A 220 -2.47 3.96 -32.23
CA GLY A 220 -2.40 2.90 -31.21
C GLY A 220 -1.49 3.26 -30.03
N ASP A 221 -1.89 2.83 -28.83
CA ASP A 221 -1.07 2.59 -27.64
C ASP A 221 0.09 3.55 -27.29
N VAL A 222 -0.16 4.87 -27.24
CA VAL A 222 0.88 5.82 -26.78
C VAL A 222 0.93 5.98 -25.25
N VAL A 223 -0.19 5.79 -24.53
CA VAL A 223 -0.30 6.14 -23.10
C VAL A 223 0.34 5.10 -22.16
N ALA A 224 0.58 3.87 -22.63
CA ALA A 224 1.27 2.83 -21.84
C ALA A 224 2.81 2.98 -21.87
N HIS A 225 3.37 3.64 -22.89
CA HIS A 225 4.82 3.70 -23.09
C HIS A 225 5.55 4.70 -22.15
N ALA A 226 4.86 5.73 -21.65
CA ALA A 226 5.47 6.78 -20.82
C ALA A 226 6.05 6.25 -19.48
N GLU A 227 5.52 5.16 -18.92
CA GLU A 227 6.09 4.55 -17.71
C GLU A 227 7.17 3.49 -17.96
N VAL A 228 7.34 3.03 -19.21
CA VAL A 228 8.20 1.89 -19.57
C VAL A 228 9.50 2.32 -20.25
N VAL A 229 9.46 3.35 -21.10
CA VAL A 229 10.59 3.69 -22.00
C VAL A 229 11.70 4.50 -21.30
N ALA A 230 11.38 5.28 -20.26
CA ALA A 230 12.35 6.20 -19.64
C ALA A 230 13.49 5.51 -18.85
N ASP A 231 13.29 4.28 -18.36
CA ASP A 231 14.16 3.67 -17.33
C ASP A 231 15.29 2.78 -17.89
N GLN A 232 15.35 2.55 -19.22
CA GLN A 232 16.47 1.81 -19.83
C GLN A 232 17.73 2.65 -20.07
N GLN A 233 17.61 4.00 -20.13
CA GLN A 233 18.71 4.86 -20.56
C GLN A 233 19.66 5.34 -19.44
N GLN A 234 19.50 4.88 -18.19
CA GLN A 234 20.39 5.26 -17.07
C GLN A 234 21.40 4.19 -16.64
N LEU A 235 21.51 3.09 -17.39
CA LEU A 235 22.61 2.14 -17.27
C LEU A 235 23.43 2.22 -18.55
N HIS A 236 24.57 2.93 -18.52
CA HIS A 236 25.84 2.65 -19.22
C HIS A 236 26.77 3.87 -19.01
N GLY A 237 27.61 3.81 -17.97
CA GLY A 237 28.68 4.77 -17.72
C GLY A 237 30.01 4.04 -17.55
N GLU A 238 31.06 4.58 -18.14
CA GLU A 238 32.43 4.03 -18.23
C GLU A 238 32.55 2.80 -19.17
N LYS A 239 33.53 2.69 -20.08
CA LYS A 239 34.84 3.37 -20.18
C LYS A 239 35.19 3.86 -21.59
N ARG A 240 36.11 4.82 -21.63
CA ARG A 240 36.72 5.45 -22.81
C ARG A 240 38.00 4.72 -23.22
N ALA A 241 38.19 4.44 -24.52
CA ALA A 241 39.48 4.16 -25.14
C ALA A 241 39.48 4.67 -26.60
N HIS A 242 40.57 5.32 -27.02
CA HIS A 242 40.84 5.72 -28.42
C HIS A 242 41.90 4.74 -29.01
N PRO A 243 42.46 4.97 -30.22
CA PRO A 243 41.86 4.59 -31.51
C PRO A 243 42.81 3.71 -32.36
N THR A 244 42.31 3.13 -33.46
CA THR A 244 43.16 2.64 -34.56
C THR A 244 42.50 2.88 -35.91
N GLU A 245 43.32 3.19 -36.91
CA GLU A 245 42.94 3.67 -38.25
C GLU A 245 42.77 2.54 -39.30
N ASN A 246 42.39 2.98 -40.51
CA ASN A 246 42.56 2.32 -41.83
C ASN A 246 41.44 1.38 -42.33
N GLY A 247 41.02 1.58 -43.60
CA GLY A 247 40.10 0.69 -44.33
C GLY A 247 39.21 1.42 -45.35
N GLU A 248 39.72 1.61 -46.56
CA GLU A 248 39.20 2.40 -47.70
C GLU A 248 37.86 1.95 -48.34
N ALA A 249 37.20 2.92 -49.01
CA ALA A 249 36.44 2.81 -50.29
C ALA A 249 35.16 1.90 -50.39
N ASP A 250 34.18 2.11 -51.27
CA ASP A 250 34.11 2.98 -52.47
C ASP A 250 32.66 3.29 -52.97
N THR A 251 32.54 4.24 -53.91
CA THR A 251 31.47 4.45 -54.94
C THR A 251 30.03 4.95 -54.63
N HIS A 252 29.84 6.26 -54.87
CA HIS A 252 28.85 6.94 -55.73
C HIS A 252 27.37 6.50 -55.92
N GLY A 253 26.45 7.47 -55.80
CA GLY A 253 25.09 7.46 -56.38
C GLY A 253 24.35 8.83 -56.31
N SER A 254 23.72 9.26 -57.41
CA SER A 254 23.20 10.63 -57.65
C SER A 254 21.76 10.60 -58.20
N SER A 255 20.92 11.65 -58.13
CA SER A 255 21.01 13.00 -57.50
C SER A 255 19.58 13.61 -57.39
N THR A 256 19.46 14.87 -56.91
CA THR A 256 18.33 15.82 -57.15
C THR A 256 16.95 15.43 -56.57
N ASP A 257 16.06 16.33 -56.12
CA ASP A 257 15.96 17.78 -56.29
C ASP A 257 15.47 18.51 -55.02
N ALA A 258 15.64 19.84 -54.98
CA ALA A 258 15.09 20.72 -53.95
C ALA A 258 14.04 21.67 -54.54
N SER A 259 12.93 21.89 -53.84
CA SER A 259 12.05 23.05 -54.08
C SER A 259 11.36 23.52 -52.79
N SER A 260 11.01 24.80 -52.75
CA SER A 260 10.67 25.56 -51.55
C SER A 260 9.22 26.06 -51.54
N ALA A 261 8.60 26.07 -50.35
CA ALA A 261 7.42 26.88 -50.01
C ALA A 261 7.42 27.10 -48.49
N THR A 262 7.81 28.26 -47.98
CA THR A 262 6.94 29.42 -47.64
C THR A 262 5.80 29.06 -46.67
N GLY A 263 5.79 29.73 -45.51
CA GLY A 263 4.95 29.35 -44.38
C GLY A 263 3.57 30.01 -44.34
N ALA A 264 2.64 29.38 -43.61
CA ALA A 264 1.39 29.98 -43.15
C ALA A 264 1.20 29.67 -41.66
N THR A 265 1.05 30.72 -40.84
CA THR A 265 0.88 30.62 -39.39
C THR A 265 -0.55 30.19 -39.04
N VAL A 266 -0.81 28.88 -39.00
CA VAL A 266 -2.10 28.35 -38.57
C VAL A 266 -2.29 28.61 -37.07
N LYS A 267 -3.16 29.57 -36.73
CA LYS A 267 -3.65 29.73 -35.36
C LYS A 267 -4.34 28.42 -34.94
N ARG A 268 -3.82 27.76 -33.90
CA ARG A 268 -4.47 26.56 -33.33
C ARG A 268 -5.91 26.92 -32.92
N PRO A 269 -6.93 26.16 -33.35
CA PRO A 269 -8.28 26.38 -32.87
C PRO A 269 -8.37 26.09 -31.37
N ARG A 270 -9.22 26.83 -30.66
CA ARG A 270 -9.62 26.50 -29.29
C ARG A 270 -10.38 25.18 -29.36
N LEU A 271 -9.86 24.12 -28.73
CA LEU A 271 -10.51 22.82 -28.69
C LEU A 271 -11.83 22.93 -27.92
N GLU A 272 -12.95 22.86 -28.63
CA GLU A 272 -14.25 22.59 -28.04
C GLU A 272 -14.36 21.08 -27.79
N PHE A 273 -14.77 20.69 -26.59
CA PHE A 273 -15.05 19.30 -26.27
C PHE A 273 -16.31 18.86 -27.03
N SER A 274 -16.20 17.81 -27.84
CA SER A 274 -17.38 17.14 -28.39
C SER A 274 -18.18 16.54 -27.23
N PRO A 275 -19.48 16.88 -27.04
CA PRO A 275 -20.25 16.40 -25.89
C PRO A 275 -20.59 14.90 -25.90
N ALA A 276 -20.17 14.14 -26.90
CA ALA A 276 -20.72 12.82 -27.24
C ALA A 276 -19.94 11.61 -26.74
N ALA A 277 -18.76 11.79 -26.13
CA ALA A 277 -17.99 10.69 -25.53
C ALA A 277 -17.52 11.07 -24.12
N GLN A 278 -18.12 10.47 -23.09
CA GLN A 278 -17.66 10.59 -21.71
C GLN A 278 -16.34 9.81 -21.57
N ASP A 279 -15.19 10.46 -21.78
CA ASP A 279 -13.88 9.85 -21.50
C ASP A 279 -13.73 9.58 -20.00
N ILE A 280 -12.92 8.57 -19.67
CA ILE A 280 -12.82 8.02 -18.32
C ILE A 280 -11.42 8.23 -17.74
N GLN A 281 -11.32 8.38 -16.42
CA GLN A 281 -10.02 8.35 -15.78
C GLN A 281 -9.35 6.99 -16.00
N ARG A 282 -8.14 7.05 -16.57
CA ARG A 282 -7.35 5.86 -16.91
C ARG A 282 -6.33 5.53 -15.83
N THR A 283 -6.11 4.24 -15.62
CA THR A 283 -5.17 3.70 -14.65
C THR A 283 -4.25 2.67 -15.31
N GLY A 284 -2.96 2.66 -14.93
CA GLY A 284 -2.02 1.62 -15.38
C GLY A 284 -2.32 0.23 -14.80
N ALA A 285 -3.25 0.14 -13.84
CA ALA A 285 -3.65 -1.10 -13.21
C ALA A 285 -4.47 -1.99 -14.16
N LYS A 286 -4.01 -3.23 -14.36
CA LYS A 286 -4.58 -4.21 -15.29
C LYS A 286 -5.63 -5.08 -14.61
N THR A 287 -6.61 -5.62 -15.34
CA THR A 287 -7.56 -6.56 -14.71
C THR A 287 -6.85 -7.84 -14.27
N VAL A 288 -7.40 -8.51 -13.25
CA VAL A 288 -6.86 -9.82 -12.83
C VAL A 288 -6.98 -10.85 -13.96
N ALA A 289 -8.06 -10.79 -14.75
CA ALA A 289 -8.24 -11.60 -15.95
C ALA A 289 -7.10 -11.44 -16.95
N ASP A 290 -6.79 -10.20 -17.35
CA ASP A 290 -5.67 -9.85 -18.23
C ASP A 290 -4.34 -10.36 -17.62
N THR A 291 -4.18 -10.23 -16.30
CA THR A 291 -2.97 -10.73 -15.62
C THR A 291 -2.85 -12.26 -15.63
N ARG A 292 -3.94 -13.01 -15.44
CA ARG A 292 -3.92 -14.47 -15.53
C ARG A 292 -3.55 -14.95 -16.92
N MET A 293 -4.17 -14.36 -17.95
CA MET A 293 -3.90 -14.66 -19.36
C MET A 293 -2.41 -14.48 -19.69
N VAL A 294 -1.85 -13.30 -19.42
CA VAL A 294 -0.43 -13.00 -19.72
C VAL A 294 0.56 -13.84 -18.91
N LEU A 295 0.18 -14.32 -17.72
CA LEU A 295 1.03 -15.16 -16.87
C LEU A 295 0.79 -16.67 -17.06
N GLY A 296 -0.04 -17.09 -18.01
CA GLY A 296 -0.38 -18.51 -18.24
C GLY A 296 -1.05 -19.18 -17.03
N ILE A 297 -1.73 -18.41 -16.18
CA ILE A 297 -2.44 -18.93 -15.01
C ILE A 297 -3.84 -19.33 -15.48
N ALA A 298 -4.17 -20.62 -15.34
CA ALA A 298 -5.48 -21.13 -15.71
C ALA A 298 -6.62 -20.33 -15.03
N PRO A 299 -7.76 -20.09 -15.72
CA PRO A 299 -8.96 -19.59 -15.08
C PRO A 299 -9.49 -20.58 -14.04
N SER A 300 -10.39 -20.14 -13.16
CA SER A 300 -11.14 -21.06 -12.30
C SER A 300 -11.96 -22.01 -13.16
N THR A 301 -11.80 -23.32 -12.96
CA THR A 301 -12.48 -24.39 -13.71
C THR A 301 -13.91 -24.63 -13.24
N ASP A 302 -14.63 -23.55 -12.93
CA ASP A 302 -16.04 -23.60 -12.52
C ASP A 302 -16.86 -22.94 -13.64
N ASP A 303 -17.56 -23.79 -14.40
CA ASP A 303 -18.33 -23.39 -15.58
C ASP A 303 -19.54 -22.49 -15.24
N ASN A 304 -19.85 -22.30 -13.95
CA ASN A 304 -20.87 -21.35 -13.49
C ASN A 304 -20.32 -19.94 -13.25
N VAL A 305 -19.01 -19.72 -13.37
CA VAL A 305 -18.39 -18.40 -13.16
C VAL A 305 -18.55 -17.55 -14.43
N PRO A 306 -19.09 -16.31 -14.34
CA PRO A 306 -19.20 -15.41 -15.48
C PRO A 306 -17.86 -15.18 -16.18
N ALA A 307 -17.90 -15.04 -17.52
CA ALA A 307 -16.71 -14.86 -18.34
C ALA A 307 -15.78 -13.73 -17.81
N PRO A 308 -14.46 -13.93 -17.84
CA PRO A 308 -13.50 -13.03 -17.21
C PRO A 308 -13.56 -11.62 -17.82
N LYS A 309 -13.90 -10.63 -16.99
CA LYS A 309 -14.01 -9.22 -17.40
C LYS A 309 -12.64 -8.62 -17.71
N LEU A 310 -12.39 -8.39 -18.99
CA LEU A 310 -11.22 -7.67 -19.52
C LEU A 310 -11.58 -6.20 -19.75
N ASP A 311 -10.57 -5.32 -19.75
CA ASP A 311 -10.74 -3.96 -20.26
C ASP A 311 -10.93 -4.04 -21.78
N SER A 312 -11.94 -3.34 -22.31
CA SER A 312 -12.22 -3.36 -23.76
C SER A 312 -11.18 -2.57 -24.56
N HIS A 313 -10.58 -1.55 -23.93
CA HIS A 313 -9.79 -0.50 -24.54
C HIS A 313 -10.51 0.32 -25.63
N GLU A 314 -11.84 0.22 -25.72
CA GLU A 314 -12.69 1.06 -26.57
C GLU A 314 -12.63 2.54 -26.15
N ALA A 315 -13.12 3.42 -27.01
CA ALA A 315 -13.12 4.86 -26.73
C ALA A 315 -14.09 5.22 -25.58
N GLY A 316 -13.73 6.22 -24.78
CA GLY A 316 -14.65 6.81 -23.81
C GLY A 316 -14.83 5.97 -22.54
N ALA A 317 -16.08 5.89 -22.07
CA ALA A 317 -16.46 5.26 -20.81
C ALA A 317 -16.21 3.74 -20.79
N ASP A 318 -16.25 3.11 -21.97
CA ASP A 318 -16.12 1.66 -22.12
C ASP A 318 -14.66 1.16 -21.99
N TYR A 319 -13.66 2.05 -22.06
CA TYR A 319 -12.23 1.71 -22.04
C TYR A 319 -11.84 0.78 -20.88
N HIS A 320 -12.38 1.06 -19.69
CA HIS A 320 -12.11 0.32 -18.46
C HIS A 320 -13.37 -0.31 -17.89
N VAL A 321 -13.34 -1.62 -17.63
CA VAL A 321 -14.43 -2.27 -16.89
C VAL A 321 -14.29 -1.98 -15.40
N GLN A 322 -15.36 -1.39 -14.85
CA GLN A 322 -15.51 -1.04 -13.43
C GLN A 322 -15.83 -2.26 -12.56
N GLY A 323 -15.51 -2.16 -11.26
CA GLY A 323 -15.88 -3.17 -10.26
C GLY A 323 -15.01 -4.44 -10.26
N CYS A 324 -14.12 -4.61 -11.23
CA CYS A 324 -13.18 -5.73 -11.29
C CYS A 324 -12.03 -5.60 -10.28
N LEU A 325 -11.47 -6.73 -9.85
CA LEU A 325 -10.14 -6.76 -9.23
C LEU A 325 -9.06 -6.41 -10.25
N ARG A 326 -8.01 -5.73 -9.80
CA ARG A 326 -6.89 -5.28 -10.63
C ARG A 326 -5.52 -5.58 -10.02
N THR A 327 -4.51 -5.61 -10.86
CA THR A 327 -3.09 -5.71 -10.51
C THR A 327 -2.39 -4.40 -10.86
N LYS A 328 -1.23 -4.15 -10.27
CA LYS A 328 -0.40 -2.98 -10.59
C LYS A 328 0.30 -3.15 -11.94
N PRO A 329 0.67 -2.06 -12.63
CA PRO A 329 1.73 -2.12 -13.62
C PRO A 329 3.04 -2.55 -12.93
N GLY A 330 3.71 -3.56 -13.46
CA GLY A 330 5.05 -3.98 -13.00
C GLY A 330 6.15 -3.15 -13.67
N ARG A 331 7.34 -3.11 -13.09
CA ARG A 331 8.53 -2.62 -13.80
C ARG A 331 9.01 -3.69 -14.79
N GLY A 332 8.64 -3.54 -16.06
CA GLY A 332 8.94 -4.51 -17.11
C GLY A 332 7.91 -5.62 -17.15
N ASP A 333 8.26 -6.80 -16.63
CA ASP A 333 7.37 -7.97 -16.67
C ASP A 333 6.20 -7.86 -15.67
N ARG A 334 5.12 -8.59 -15.96
CA ARG A 334 3.84 -8.38 -15.29
C ARG A 334 3.86 -8.86 -13.83
N THR A 335 3.52 -7.98 -12.90
CA THR A 335 3.49 -8.29 -11.47
C THR A 335 2.19 -9.00 -11.06
N ARG A 336 2.27 -9.82 -10.00
CA ARG A 336 1.11 -10.44 -9.33
C ARG A 336 0.57 -9.57 -8.18
N SER A 337 1.10 -8.36 -7.99
CA SER A 337 0.67 -7.47 -6.92
C SER A 337 -0.65 -6.80 -7.24
N MET A 338 -1.67 -7.04 -6.41
CA MET A 338 -2.99 -6.40 -6.52
C MET A 338 -2.92 -4.87 -6.41
N SER A 339 -3.93 -4.18 -6.95
CA SER A 339 -4.06 -2.73 -6.91
C SER A 339 -4.20 -2.20 -5.47
N CYS A 340 -4.03 -0.89 -5.28
CA CYS A 340 -4.13 -0.31 -3.94
C CYS A 340 -5.58 -0.24 -3.45
N SER A 341 -6.56 0.05 -4.32
CA SER A 341 -7.98 0.05 -3.94
C SER A 341 -8.44 -1.35 -3.48
N ASP A 342 -8.09 -2.41 -4.22
CA ASP A 342 -8.44 -3.79 -3.85
C ASP A 342 -7.80 -4.20 -2.52
N LYS A 343 -6.57 -3.73 -2.28
CA LYS A 343 -5.86 -3.94 -1.01
C LYS A 343 -6.56 -3.24 0.14
N ILE A 344 -6.92 -1.97 0.00
CA ILE A 344 -7.64 -1.21 1.03
C ILE A 344 -8.98 -1.89 1.33
N ALA A 345 -9.74 -2.31 0.31
CA ALA A 345 -10.98 -3.07 0.48
C ALA A 345 -10.77 -4.36 1.29
N LEU A 346 -9.75 -5.16 0.96
CA LEU A 346 -9.42 -6.36 1.73
C LEU A 346 -9.01 -6.02 3.18
N TRP A 347 -8.28 -4.92 3.41
CA TRP A 347 -7.86 -4.50 4.76
C TRP A 347 -9.07 -4.06 5.61
N SER A 348 -10.08 -3.43 5.00
CA SER A 348 -11.37 -3.15 5.62
C SER A 348 -12.14 -4.41 6.03
N CYS A 349 -11.86 -5.57 5.40
CA CYS A 349 -12.44 -6.85 5.80
C CYS A 349 -11.62 -7.58 6.89
N VAL A 350 -10.28 -7.60 6.78
CA VAL A 350 -9.42 -8.49 7.62
C VAL A 350 -8.60 -7.77 8.70
N GLY A 351 -8.56 -6.44 8.69
CA GLY A 351 -7.79 -5.61 9.62
C GLY A 351 -6.38 -5.24 9.14
N LEU A 352 -5.87 -4.12 9.66
CA LEU A 352 -4.59 -3.54 9.25
C LEU A 352 -3.37 -4.35 9.72
N GLN A 353 -3.45 -5.09 10.82
CA GLN A 353 -2.33 -5.81 11.45
C GLN A 353 -1.80 -6.97 10.60
N GLY A 354 -2.67 -7.76 9.96
CA GLY A 354 -2.29 -8.90 9.12
C GLY A 354 -1.79 -10.13 9.90
N ALA A 355 -1.93 -11.32 9.29
CA ALA A 355 -1.65 -12.66 9.86
C ALA A 355 -0.56 -12.73 10.94
N LEU A 356 0.68 -12.34 10.62
CA LEU A 356 1.79 -12.48 11.57
C LEU A 356 1.58 -11.67 12.87
N LEU A 357 1.06 -10.44 12.77
CA LEU A 357 0.77 -9.62 13.95
C LEU A 357 -0.55 -10.01 14.62
N SER A 358 -1.50 -10.67 13.94
CA SER A 358 -2.75 -11.09 14.58
C SER A 358 -2.61 -12.19 15.63
N GLN A 359 -1.44 -12.84 15.73
CA GLN A 359 -1.12 -13.71 16.88
C GLN A 359 -0.87 -12.89 18.15
N LEU A 360 -0.33 -11.68 18.02
CA LEU A 360 -0.12 -10.72 19.10
C LEU A 360 -1.30 -9.76 19.28
N ILE A 361 -2.05 -9.49 18.20
CA ILE A 361 -3.19 -8.56 18.16
C ILE A 361 -4.40 -9.29 17.55
N PRO A 362 -5.09 -10.16 18.31
CA PRO A 362 -6.16 -11.02 17.79
C PRO A 362 -7.31 -10.20 17.20
N GLU A 363 -7.67 -9.11 17.87
CA GLU A 363 -8.71 -8.19 17.40
C GLU A 363 -8.27 -7.46 16.12
N PRO A 364 -9.05 -7.54 15.02
CA PRO A 364 -8.73 -6.85 13.78
C PRO A 364 -8.73 -5.34 13.94
N ILE A 365 -7.57 -4.70 13.72
CA ILE A 365 -7.46 -3.23 13.76
C ILE A 365 -8.27 -2.65 12.59
N PRO A 366 -9.38 -1.94 12.84
CA PRO A 366 -10.22 -1.40 11.78
C PRO A 366 -9.54 -0.18 11.14
N LEU A 367 -9.90 0.09 9.89
CA LEU A 367 -9.57 1.34 9.21
C LEU A 367 -10.78 2.25 9.33
N ALA A 368 -10.68 3.31 10.14
CA ALA A 368 -11.81 4.21 10.44
C ALA A 368 -12.09 5.20 9.32
N THR A 369 -11.05 5.65 8.61
CA THR A 369 -11.19 6.64 7.51
C THR A 369 -10.15 6.40 6.42
N VAL A 370 -10.55 6.62 5.17
CA VAL A 370 -9.65 6.82 4.02
C VAL A 370 -9.82 8.25 3.53
N VAL A 371 -8.81 9.08 3.76
CA VAL A 371 -8.73 10.46 3.29
C VAL A 371 -7.95 10.48 1.97
N VAL A 372 -8.53 11.09 0.94
CA VAL A 372 -7.93 11.24 -0.39
C VAL A 372 -7.85 12.71 -0.76
N GLY A 373 -6.70 13.16 -1.27
CA GLY A 373 -6.56 14.53 -1.79
C GLY A 373 -7.12 14.68 -3.20
N GLU A 374 -6.28 14.33 -4.18
CA GLU A 374 -6.50 14.57 -5.60
C GLU A 374 -7.23 13.39 -6.28
N LEU A 375 -7.99 13.69 -7.34
CA LEU A 375 -8.66 12.69 -8.18
C LEU A 375 -9.68 11.83 -7.40
N PHE A 376 -10.26 12.38 -6.33
CA PHE A 376 -11.27 11.71 -5.52
C PHE A 376 -12.65 11.78 -6.19
N HIS A 377 -13.24 10.61 -6.46
CA HIS A 377 -14.65 10.46 -6.79
C HIS A 377 -15.33 9.53 -5.78
N LEU A 378 -16.37 10.02 -5.10
CA LEU A 378 -16.99 9.33 -3.97
C LEU A 378 -17.56 7.96 -4.37
N GLU A 379 -18.32 7.88 -5.46
CA GLU A 379 -18.95 6.63 -5.90
C GLU A 379 -17.91 5.60 -6.34
N ALA A 380 -16.81 6.03 -6.98
CA ALA A 380 -15.73 5.12 -7.38
C ALA A 380 -14.98 4.58 -6.16
N MET A 381 -14.72 5.43 -5.16
CA MET A 381 -14.15 5.03 -3.87
C MET A 381 -15.10 4.08 -3.11
N GLN A 382 -16.41 4.35 -3.11
CA GLN A 382 -17.42 3.48 -2.50
C GLN A 382 -17.49 2.13 -3.20
N ARG A 383 -17.59 2.11 -4.53
CA ARG A 383 -17.58 0.89 -5.36
C ARG A 383 -16.31 0.07 -5.18
N ALA A 384 -15.16 0.72 -5.08
CA ALA A 384 -13.86 0.05 -4.99
C ALA A 384 -13.48 -0.42 -3.58
N VAL A 385 -14.01 0.19 -2.52
CA VAL A 385 -13.65 -0.10 -1.13
C VAL A 385 -14.84 -0.61 -0.31
N THR A 386 -15.82 0.25 0.01
CA THR A 386 -16.85 -0.05 1.00
C THR A 386 -17.90 -1.03 0.49
N LEU A 387 -18.30 -0.92 -0.78
CA LEU A 387 -19.30 -1.82 -1.37
C LEU A 387 -18.76 -3.24 -1.45
N ARG A 388 -17.52 -3.44 -1.92
CA ARG A 388 -16.89 -4.78 -1.99
C ARG A 388 -16.78 -5.44 -0.63
N ALA A 389 -16.35 -4.69 0.38
CA ALA A 389 -16.30 -5.18 1.75
C ALA A 389 -17.70 -5.55 2.26
N ASN A 390 -18.72 -4.74 1.96
CA ASN A 390 -20.09 -5.02 2.34
C ASN A 390 -20.67 -6.25 1.63
N THR A 391 -20.43 -6.43 0.33
CA THR A 391 -20.84 -7.64 -0.42
C THR A 391 -20.22 -8.89 0.20
N ALA A 392 -18.90 -8.88 0.45
CA ALA A 392 -18.21 -9.98 1.10
C ALA A 392 -18.80 -10.34 2.48
N PHE A 393 -19.14 -9.34 3.29
CA PHE A 393 -19.79 -9.58 4.59
C PHE A 393 -21.29 -9.95 4.49
N ASN A 394 -21.95 -9.74 3.36
CA ASN A 394 -23.32 -10.21 3.14
C ASN A 394 -23.31 -11.71 2.80
N GLU A 395 -22.30 -12.18 2.06
CA GLU A 395 -22.05 -13.61 1.78
C GLU A 395 -21.51 -14.36 3.02
N LEU A 396 -21.05 -13.66 4.06
CA LEU A 396 -20.42 -14.22 5.26
C LEU A 396 -21.09 -13.76 6.58
N PRO A 397 -22.39 -14.09 6.81
CA PRO A 397 -23.14 -13.58 7.97
C PRO A 397 -22.58 -14.03 9.33
N SER A 398 -21.85 -15.14 9.39
CA SER A 398 -21.18 -15.63 10.61
C SER A 398 -19.86 -14.90 10.93
N VAL A 399 -19.29 -14.17 9.97
CA VAL A 399 -18.04 -13.42 10.17
C VAL A 399 -18.39 -12.02 10.69
N ARG A 400 -17.98 -11.70 11.93
CA ARG A 400 -18.13 -10.36 12.53
C ARG A 400 -17.72 -9.28 11.51
N ARG A 401 -18.64 -8.38 11.16
CA ARG A 401 -18.38 -7.25 10.25
C ARG A 401 -17.44 -6.23 10.93
N LEU A 402 -16.48 -5.67 10.19
CA LEU A 402 -15.81 -4.43 10.62
C LEU A 402 -16.61 -3.23 10.11
N ALA A 403 -16.63 -2.14 10.88
CA ALA A 403 -17.21 -0.88 10.40
C ALA A 403 -16.51 -0.48 9.08
N PRO A 404 -17.28 -0.12 8.02
CA PRO A 404 -16.68 0.36 6.78
C PRO A 404 -15.96 1.70 7.03
N PRO A 405 -14.80 1.94 6.40
CA PRO A 405 -14.11 3.22 6.53
C PRO A 405 -14.99 4.36 6.00
N VAL A 406 -15.00 5.48 6.71
CA VAL A 406 -15.48 6.75 6.15
C VAL A 406 -14.56 7.14 5.00
N LEU A 407 -15.13 7.51 3.85
CA LEU A 407 -14.38 7.94 2.68
C LEU A 407 -14.49 9.47 2.59
N ALA A 408 -13.37 10.17 2.67
CA ALA A 408 -13.33 11.63 2.76
C ALA A 408 -12.37 12.23 1.73
N ARG A 409 -12.73 13.40 1.20
CA ARG A 409 -11.84 14.25 0.41
C ARG A 409 -11.14 15.24 1.34
N THR A 410 -9.89 15.58 1.05
CA THR A 410 -9.21 16.75 1.66
C THR A 410 -8.99 17.85 0.62
N THR A 411 -8.99 19.11 1.07
CA THR A 411 -8.58 20.27 0.26
C THR A 411 -7.07 20.49 0.25
N GLU A 412 -6.31 19.75 1.07
CA GLU A 412 -4.86 19.90 1.26
C GLU A 412 -4.07 19.32 0.06
N ARG A 413 -3.72 20.16 -0.90
CA ARG A 413 -2.93 19.75 -2.08
C ARG A 413 -1.47 19.45 -1.72
N PHE A 414 -1.02 18.22 -2.03
CA PHE A 414 0.35 17.79 -1.76
C PHE A 414 1.35 18.33 -2.80
N VAL A 415 2.36 19.07 -2.34
CA VAL A 415 3.32 19.80 -3.20
C VAL A 415 4.16 18.96 -4.15
N ASP A 416 4.43 17.68 -3.81
CA ASP A 416 5.16 16.75 -4.68
C ASP A 416 4.23 15.76 -5.41
N GLY A 417 2.91 15.98 -5.34
CA GLY A 417 1.87 15.22 -6.04
C GLY A 417 1.86 15.47 -7.55
N ARG A 418 1.20 14.57 -8.31
CA ARG A 418 1.17 14.62 -9.77
C ARG A 418 0.47 15.89 -10.28
N LEU A 419 -0.68 16.27 -9.73
CA LEU A 419 -1.40 17.45 -10.22
C LEU A 419 -0.67 18.75 -9.83
N ALA A 420 -0.10 18.84 -8.62
CA ALA A 420 0.75 19.96 -8.23
C ALA A 420 1.96 20.16 -9.17
N LYS A 421 2.60 19.07 -9.63
CA LYS A 421 3.71 19.14 -10.59
C LYS A 421 3.24 19.45 -12.02
N LEU A 422 2.03 19.03 -12.42
CA LEU A 422 1.41 19.44 -13.69
C LEU A 422 1.11 20.93 -13.71
N ASP A 423 0.55 21.47 -12.64
CA ASP A 423 0.25 22.89 -12.51
C ASP A 423 1.53 23.74 -12.61
N LEU A 424 2.60 23.31 -11.92
CA LEU A 424 3.93 23.91 -12.05
C LEU A 424 4.58 23.71 -13.44
N ALA A 425 4.21 22.67 -14.20
CA ALA A 425 4.66 22.48 -15.56
C ALA A 425 4.00 23.48 -16.54
N ARG A 426 2.74 23.88 -16.31
CA ARG A 426 2.05 24.92 -17.11
C ARG A 426 2.86 26.21 -17.20
N THR A 427 3.53 26.60 -16.12
CA THR A 427 4.29 27.85 -16.05
C THR A 427 5.69 27.77 -16.68
N ARG A 428 6.11 26.60 -17.19
CA ARG A 428 7.44 26.39 -17.81
C ARG A 428 7.44 26.32 -19.33
N GLY A 429 6.26 26.32 -19.94
CA GLY A 429 6.09 26.28 -21.40
C GLY A 429 5.73 24.89 -21.95
N PRO A 430 5.55 24.78 -23.28
CA PRO A 430 5.10 23.56 -23.94
C PRO A 430 6.10 22.40 -23.76
N GLY A 431 5.62 21.17 -23.67
CA GLY A 431 6.47 19.98 -23.52
C GLY A 431 6.89 19.65 -22.08
N ALA A 432 6.64 20.54 -21.11
CA ALA A 432 7.05 20.35 -19.71
C ALA A 432 6.15 19.35 -18.94
N ALA A 433 4.89 19.18 -19.34
CA ALA A 433 3.95 18.25 -18.71
C ALA A 433 4.21 16.80 -19.17
N GLU A 434 4.59 16.66 -20.43
CA GLU A 434 4.94 15.42 -21.12
C GLU A 434 6.26 14.82 -20.60
N GLN A 435 7.11 15.64 -19.97
CA GLN A 435 8.34 15.22 -19.29
C GLN A 435 8.11 14.73 -17.84
N LEU A 436 6.88 14.81 -17.30
CA LEU A 436 6.64 14.44 -15.91
C LEU A 436 6.74 12.92 -15.68
N GLN A 437 7.59 12.53 -14.75
CA GLN A 437 7.83 11.13 -14.41
C GLN A 437 7.67 10.89 -12.91
N SER A 438 7.15 9.72 -12.52
CA SER A 438 7.07 9.37 -11.10
C SER A 438 8.47 9.03 -10.57
N ALA A 439 8.83 9.52 -9.39
CA ALA A 439 10.12 9.28 -8.76
C ALA A 439 10.45 7.77 -8.69
N PRO A 440 11.69 7.36 -8.99
CA PRO A 440 12.10 5.95 -8.98
C PRO A 440 12.29 5.38 -7.57
N SER A 441 12.47 6.26 -6.59
CA SER A 441 12.66 5.98 -5.17
C SER A 441 11.34 6.03 -4.39
N SER A 442 11.38 5.56 -3.14
CA SER A 442 10.22 5.49 -2.25
C SER A 442 10.66 5.75 -0.82
N ILE A 443 10.09 6.75 -0.15
CA ILE A 443 10.42 7.07 1.24
C ILE A 443 9.62 6.18 2.18
N VAL A 444 10.22 5.79 3.29
CA VAL A 444 9.58 5.12 4.42
C VAL A 444 9.92 5.87 5.70
N TRP A 445 8.91 6.15 6.52
CA TRP A 445 9.06 6.65 7.88
C TRP A 445 8.05 6.00 8.82
N PHE A 446 8.44 5.72 10.06
CA PHE A 446 7.51 5.39 11.13
C PHE A 446 8.00 5.80 12.50
N SER A 447 7.03 6.08 13.38
CA SER A 447 7.25 6.38 14.79
C SER A 447 7.78 5.14 15.52
N ALA A 448 8.87 5.32 16.26
CA ALA A 448 9.51 4.32 17.10
C ALA A 448 10.24 5.02 18.27
N ASN A 449 10.61 4.25 19.30
CA ASN A 449 11.21 4.71 20.55
C ASN A 449 12.58 4.01 20.69
N PRO A 450 13.72 4.69 20.92
CA PRO A 450 13.88 6.13 21.24
C PRO A 450 13.76 7.09 20.05
N SER A 451 13.88 6.63 18.82
CA SER A 451 13.87 7.48 17.62
C SER A 451 13.05 6.87 16.49
N PRO A 452 12.39 7.69 15.65
CA PRO A 452 11.68 7.20 14.47
C PRO A 452 12.65 6.62 13.44
N VAL A 453 12.16 5.69 12.63
CA VAL A 453 12.93 5.08 11.54
C VAL A 453 12.66 5.83 10.24
N PHE A 454 13.70 6.07 9.45
CA PHE A 454 13.63 6.66 8.11
C PHE A 454 14.48 5.85 7.12
N GLU A 455 13.88 5.43 6.01
CA GLU A 455 14.56 4.76 4.90
C GLU A 455 14.16 5.39 3.57
N VAL A 456 15.05 5.31 2.58
CA VAL A 456 14.73 5.53 1.16
C VAL A 456 14.96 4.20 0.47
N LEU A 457 14.00 3.77 -0.35
CA LEU A 457 14.02 2.51 -1.06
C LEU A 457 14.13 2.73 -2.57
N ILE A 458 14.86 1.85 -3.25
CA ILE A 458 14.93 1.74 -4.70
C ILE A 458 14.81 0.25 -5.05
N GLN A 459 13.91 -0.09 -5.98
CA GLN A 459 13.65 -1.47 -6.42
C GLN A 459 13.49 -2.48 -5.24
N GLY A 460 12.76 -2.08 -4.20
CA GLY A 460 12.46 -2.93 -3.04
C GLY A 460 13.61 -3.17 -2.05
N LYS A 461 14.78 -2.57 -2.27
CA LYS A 461 15.94 -2.55 -1.34
C LYS A 461 16.16 -1.13 -0.81
N LYS A 462 17.03 -0.95 0.20
CA LYS A 462 17.49 0.37 0.62
C LYS A 462 18.29 1.05 -0.50
N GLU A 463 18.12 2.35 -0.64
CA GLU A 463 18.97 3.21 -1.47
C GLU A 463 20.45 3.03 -1.08
N GLY A 464 21.32 2.88 -2.10
CA GLY A 464 22.75 2.56 -1.91
C GLY A 464 23.07 1.07 -1.78
N ALA A 465 22.08 0.18 -1.66
CA ALA A 465 22.30 -1.26 -1.67
C ALA A 465 22.94 -1.73 -2.98
N ASN A 466 24.09 -2.38 -2.88
CA ASN A 466 24.83 -2.96 -4.00
C ASN A 466 25.53 -4.26 -3.55
N SER A 467 26.21 -4.97 -4.45
CA SER A 467 26.84 -6.27 -4.18
C SER A 467 27.91 -6.25 -3.07
N ARG A 468 28.43 -5.08 -2.69
CA ARG A 468 29.42 -4.91 -1.60
C ARG A 468 28.76 -4.66 -0.24
N VAL A 469 27.45 -4.38 -0.21
CA VAL A 469 26.69 -4.15 1.04
C VAL A 469 26.15 -5.51 1.52
N PRO A 470 26.42 -5.94 2.77
CA PRO A 470 25.88 -7.18 3.31
C PRO A 470 24.35 -7.25 3.18
N PRO A 471 23.76 -8.39 2.80
CA PRO A 471 22.31 -8.50 2.53
C PRO A 471 21.42 -7.99 3.67
N HIS A 472 21.78 -8.26 4.92
CA HIS A 472 21.04 -7.79 6.10
C HIS A 472 21.04 -6.24 6.24
N LYS A 473 22.09 -5.54 5.75
CA LYS A 473 22.16 -4.07 5.71
C LYS A 473 21.46 -3.49 4.48
N ALA A 474 21.41 -4.24 3.38
CA ALA A 474 20.77 -3.86 2.12
C ALA A 474 19.23 -3.96 2.15
N GLN A 475 18.66 -4.87 2.94
CA GLN A 475 17.20 -5.03 3.05
C GLN A 475 16.54 -3.88 3.82
N SER A 476 15.32 -3.51 3.42
CA SER A 476 14.46 -2.59 4.18
C SER A 476 13.94 -3.25 5.46
N VAL A 477 13.75 -2.49 6.54
CA VAL A 477 13.02 -2.99 7.72
C VAL A 477 11.54 -3.31 7.44
N LEU A 478 11.03 -2.96 6.26
CA LEU A 478 9.69 -3.32 5.79
C LEU A 478 9.65 -4.64 4.98
N SER A 479 10.78 -5.30 4.75
CA SER A 479 10.82 -6.60 4.06
C SER A 479 10.04 -7.68 4.83
N LYS A 480 9.70 -8.81 4.19
CA LYS A 480 9.05 -9.91 4.93
C LYS A 480 10.01 -10.51 5.97
N ALA A 481 11.28 -10.68 5.60
CA ALA A 481 12.32 -11.21 6.48
C ALA A 481 12.57 -10.29 7.70
N ALA A 482 12.70 -8.98 7.50
CA ALA A 482 12.90 -8.03 8.59
C ALA A 482 11.65 -7.84 9.49
N MET A 483 10.45 -8.05 8.94
CA MET A 483 9.23 -8.12 9.75
C MET A 483 9.21 -9.40 10.60
N LEU A 484 9.62 -10.54 10.05
CA LEU A 484 9.71 -11.81 10.78
C LEU A 484 10.70 -11.73 11.96
N GLN A 485 11.94 -11.33 11.68
CA GLN A 485 13.01 -11.15 12.67
C GLN A 485 12.57 -10.28 13.86
N ALA A 486 11.73 -9.27 13.63
CA ALA A 486 11.29 -8.36 14.66
C ALA A 486 10.03 -8.81 15.43
N VAL A 487 9.29 -9.79 14.93
CA VAL A 487 8.10 -10.34 15.60
C VAL A 487 8.43 -11.63 16.36
N GLU A 488 9.40 -12.42 15.89
CA GLU A 488 9.81 -13.67 16.53
C GLU A 488 10.09 -13.54 18.04
N PRO A 489 10.83 -12.53 18.55
CA PRO A 489 11.05 -12.36 19.99
C PRO A 489 9.79 -12.05 20.80
N LEU A 490 8.74 -11.51 20.17
CA LEU A 490 7.47 -11.22 20.82
C LEU A 490 6.53 -12.43 20.88
N LEU A 491 6.68 -13.38 19.94
CA LEU A 491 5.96 -14.66 19.94
C LEU A 491 6.65 -15.73 20.80
N ALA A 492 7.97 -15.66 20.93
CA ALA A 492 8.79 -16.67 21.60
C ALA A 492 8.82 -16.54 23.14
N SER A 493 7.67 -16.70 23.81
CA SER A 493 7.66 -16.92 25.27
C SER A 493 7.96 -18.39 25.60
N SER A 494 9.22 -18.68 25.91
CA SER A 494 9.68 -19.88 26.64
C SER A 494 9.60 -21.25 25.94
N SER A 495 9.54 -21.32 24.61
CA SER A 495 9.68 -22.59 23.87
C SER A 495 10.71 -22.50 22.73
N ALA A 496 11.70 -23.40 22.73
CA ALA A 496 12.73 -23.50 21.68
C ALA A 496 12.15 -23.81 20.28
N GLN A 497 10.89 -24.25 20.22
CA GLN A 497 10.18 -24.74 19.03
C GLN A 497 9.73 -23.63 18.07
N ALA A 498 9.61 -22.38 18.53
CA ALA A 498 9.31 -21.24 17.66
C ALA A 498 10.43 -21.00 16.62
N SER A 499 11.66 -21.34 16.99
CA SER A 499 12.90 -20.89 16.33
C SER A 499 13.25 -21.59 15.01
N SER A 500 12.40 -22.52 14.53
CA SER A 500 12.55 -23.23 13.25
C SER A 500 11.37 -23.05 12.28
N SER A 501 10.33 -22.28 12.66
CA SER A 501 9.13 -22.11 11.84
C SER A 501 9.35 -21.16 10.66
N THR A 502 8.82 -21.49 9.48
CA THR A 502 8.87 -20.60 8.31
C THR A 502 7.84 -19.46 8.41
N TYR A 503 8.07 -18.37 7.67
CA TYR A 503 7.15 -17.24 7.57
C TYR A 503 5.75 -17.66 7.11
N PHE A 504 5.65 -18.71 6.28
CA PHE A 504 4.39 -19.33 5.91
C PHE A 504 3.71 -19.97 7.12
N LEU A 505 4.38 -20.90 7.81
CA LEU A 505 3.83 -21.62 8.96
C LEU A 505 3.39 -20.67 10.08
N LEU A 506 4.20 -19.66 10.42
CA LEU A 506 3.84 -18.64 11.42
C LEU A 506 2.62 -17.81 10.99
N LYS A 507 2.39 -17.60 9.69
CA LYS A 507 1.14 -16.97 9.22
C LYS A 507 -0.05 -17.91 9.28
N GLN A 508 0.14 -19.21 9.07
CA GLN A 508 -0.93 -20.21 9.21
C GLN A 508 -1.35 -20.40 10.67
N GLY A 509 -0.43 -20.24 11.63
CA GLY A 509 -0.72 -20.22 13.08
C GLY A 509 -1.70 -19.12 13.51
N ALA A 510 -1.86 -18.06 12.71
CA ALA A 510 -2.91 -17.06 12.89
C ALA A 510 -4.27 -17.57 12.38
N ALA A 511 -4.83 -18.58 13.06
CA ALA A 511 -6.02 -19.33 12.63
C ALA A 511 -7.20 -18.41 12.25
N ASP A 512 -7.68 -17.58 13.18
CA ASP A 512 -8.84 -16.70 12.96
C ASP A 512 -8.65 -15.72 11.80
N TYR A 513 -7.48 -15.07 11.72
CA TYR A 513 -7.16 -14.17 10.62
C TYR A 513 -7.11 -14.92 9.28
N THR A 514 -6.52 -16.10 9.26
CA THR A 514 -6.36 -16.90 8.04
C THR A 514 -7.70 -17.46 7.57
N ALA A 515 -8.51 -17.99 8.47
CA ALA A 515 -9.89 -18.41 8.19
C ALA A 515 -10.73 -17.24 7.66
N ARG A 516 -10.73 -16.11 8.36
CA ARG A 516 -11.45 -14.88 7.94
C ARG A 516 -11.00 -14.37 6.58
N LYS A 517 -9.68 -14.35 6.33
CA LYS A 517 -9.13 -13.94 5.03
C LYS A 517 -9.51 -14.93 3.94
N HIS A 518 -9.50 -16.24 4.21
CA HIS A 518 -9.90 -17.25 3.22
C HIS A 518 -11.39 -17.16 2.89
N ALA A 519 -12.25 -16.98 3.91
CA ALA A 519 -13.66 -16.71 3.71
C ALA A 519 -13.88 -15.47 2.83
N VAL A 520 -13.29 -14.31 3.17
CA VAL A 520 -13.41 -13.09 2.35
C VAL A 520 -12.89 -13.32 0.93
N LEU A 521 -11.74 -14.00 0.75
CA LEU A 521 -11.21 -14.31 -0.57
C LEU A 521 -11.92 -15.46 -1.31
N ALA A 522 -13.05 -15.95 -0.81
CA ALA A 522 -13.97 -16.83 -1.53
C ALA A 522 -15.25 -16.11 -1.99
N THR A 523 -15.49 -14.88 -1.51
CA THR A 523 -16.70 -14.09 -1.82
C THR A 523 -16.57 -13.24 -3.08
N THR A 524 -17.67 -12.71 -3.60
CA THR A 524 -17.66 -11.71 -4.66
C THR A 524 -17.33 -10.30 -4.11
N PRO A 525 -16.43 -9.50 -4.75
CA PRO A 525 -15.66 -9.77 -5.96
C PRO A 525 -14.22 -10.27 -5.67
N PHE A 526 -13.95 -10.81 -4.48
CA PHE A 526 -12.60 -11.17 -4.04
C PHE A 526 -12.12 -12.57 -4.50
N GLN A 527 -12.99 -13.41 -5.06
CA GLN A 527 -12.66 -14.80 -5.42
C GLN A 527 -11.46 -14.91 -6.36
N ASP A 528 -11.26 -13.92 -7.23
CA ASP A 528 -10.18 -13.96 -8.22
C ASP A 528 -8.79 -13.55 -7.70
N TRP A 529 -8.68 -13.13 -6.43
CA TRP A 529 -7.49 -12.52 -5.85
C TRP A 529 -6.18 -13.29 -6.11
N LEU A 530 -5.24 -12.67 -6.83
CA LEU A 530 -3.95 -13.27 -7.13
C LEU A 530 -3.05 -13.40 -5.89
N ARG A 531 -2.41 -14.56 -5.77
CA ARG A 531 -1.48 -14.92 -4.69
C ARG A 531 -0.16 -15.38 -5.32
N ASN A 532 0.97 -15.05 -4.69
CA ASN A 532 2.27 -15.49 -5.20
C ASN A 532 2.48 -17.00 -5.02
N GLY A 533 1.89 -17.60 -3.98
CA GLY A 533 2.06 -19.00 -3.60
C GLY A 533 2.91 -19.18 -2.34
N GLN A 534 2.84 -20.37 -1.74
CA GLN A 534 3.53 -20.75 -0.49
C GLN A 534 5.05 -20.63 -0.59
N SER A 535 5.65 -21.00 -1.74
CA SER A 535 7.10 -20.95 -2.00
C SER A 535 7.74 -19.55 -1.95
N TRP A 536 6.96 -18.48 -1.81
CA TRP A 536 7.42 -17.09 -1.57
C TRP A 536 7.34 -16.68 -0.08
N GLU A 537 7.07 -17.66 0.78
CA GLU A 537 6.89 -17.55 2.23
C GLU A 537 7.59 -18.70 2.99
N GLU A 538 8.23 -19.63 2.28
CA GLU A 538 9.07 -20.71 2.86
C GLU A 538 10.51 -20.24 3.13
N PHE A 539 10.63 -19.31 4.08
CA PHE A 539 11.91 -18.90 4.67
C PHE A 539 11.72 -18.70 6.18
N ALA A 540 12.74 -19.05 6.97
CA ALA A 540 12.78 -18.77 8.40
C ALA A 540 13.43 -17.40 8.68
N ALA A 541 13.45 -16.97 9.94
CA ALA A 541 14.27 -15.84 10.34
C ALA A 541 15.75 -16.21 10.16
N SER A 542 16.52 -15.39 9.44
CA SER A 542 17.97 -15.57 9.40
C SER A 542 18.55 -15.23 10.77
N ARG A 543 18.96 -16.24 11.53
CA ARG A 543 19.83 -16.02 12.69
C ARG A 543 21.15 -15.50 12.17
N GLU A 544 21.58 -14.33 12.65
CA GLU A 544 22.97 -13.95 12.47
C GLU A 544 23.82 -14.96 13.24
N ASN A 545 24.78 -15.61 12.59
CA ASN A 545 25.79 -16.37 13.31
C ASN A 545 26.59 -15.37 14.15
N GLU A 546 26.36 -15.38 15.46
CA GLU A 546 27.36 -14.87 16.38
C GLU A 546 28.68 -15.60 16.08
N LYS A 547 29.74 -14.82 15.81
CA LYS A 547 31.11 -15.22 15.43
C LYS A 547 31.32 -15.54 13.94
N SER A 548 31.96 -14.58 13.27
CA SER A 548 33.31 -14.79 12.70
C SER A 548 34.10 -13.49 12.88
#